data_AF-A0A8T5K8F1-F1
#
_entry.id   AF-A0A8T5K8F1-F1
#
_cell.length_a   1.000
_cell.length_b   1.000
_cell.length_c   1.000
_cell.angle_alpha   90.00
_cell.angle_beta   90.00
_cell.angle_gamma   90.00
#
_symmetry.space_group_name_H-M   'P 1'
#
loop_
_entity.id
_entity.type
_entity.pdbx_description
1 polymer ?
#
loop_
_entity_poly.entity_id
_entity_poly.type
_entity_poly.pdbx_seq_one_letter_code
_entity_poly.pdbx_strand_id
1 'polypeptide(L)'
;NSGLGSYGLKEVIEMLKSNIAGMIIISDDIHMSRIEKTCKRCSNVEEELIEQGKRIARKTEMKSKACSECKTMDSEITDQDLIDYIALIAAKTGTKVEVVSGKTEHGVMLGSLGNIAAILRYNPNRA
;
A
#
# COMPACT_ATOMS: atom_id res chain seq x y z
N ASN A 1 17.32 13.14 16.94
CA ASN A 1 16.54 12.40 15.92
C ASN A 1 17.33 12.25 14.63
N SER A 2 17.58 11.03 14.18
CA SER A 2 18.29 10.74 12.92
C SER A 2 17.43 11.02 11.67
N GLY A 3 16.11 11.08 11.82
CA GLY A 3 15.16 11.27 10.71
C GLY A 3 15.07 10.06 9.77
N LEU A 4 15.34 8.86 10.32
CA LEU A 4 15.32 7.59 9.60
C LEU A 4 14.05 6.77 9.85
N GLY A 5 13.03 7.37 10.45
CA GLY A 5 11.73 6.72 10.69
C GLY A 5 10.64 7.42 9.89
N SER A 6 9.74 6.63 9.32
CA SER A 6 8.52 7.10 8.65
C SER A 6 7.35 6.21 9.06
N TYR A 7 6.14 6.74 9.13
CA TYR A 7 4.95 5.99 9.54
C TYR A 7 3.71 6.46 8.80
N GLY A 8 2.68 5.63 8.82
CA GLY A 8 1.45 5.87 8.07
C GLY A 8 1.53 5.35 6.64
N LEU A 9 0.39 4.83 6.18
CA LEU A 9 0.31 4.04 4.96
C LEU A 9 0.82 4.76 3.71
N LYS A 10 0.39 6.00 3.49
CA LYS A 10 0.76 6.78 2.32
C LYS A 10 2.27 7.04 2.26
N GLU A 11 2.83 7.50 3.37
CA GLU A 11 4.24 7.89 3.46
C GLU A 11 5.15 6.66 3.34
N VAL A 12 4.83 5.56 4.03
CA VAL A 12 5.60 4.32 3.96
C VAL A 12 5.58 3.72 2.55
N ILE A 13 4.43 3.72 1.86
CA ILE A 13 4.35 3.24 0.47
C ILE A 13 5.20 4.11 -0.46
N GLU A 14 5.22 5.42 -0.26
CA GLU A 14 6.05 6.34 -1.04
C GLU A 14 7.55 6.06 -0.84
N MET A 15 7.97 5.88 0.42
CA MET A 15 9.35 5.52 0.76
C MET A 15 9.75 4.14 0.22
N LEU A 16 8.82 3.18 0.20
CA LEU A 16 9.00 1.86 -0.40
C LEU A 16 9.18 1.97 -1.92
N LYS A 17 8.24 2.62 -2.62
CA LYS A 17 8.28 2.80 -4.09
C LYS A 17 9.53 3.56 -4.53
N SER A 18 10.02 4.49 -3.70
CA SER A 18 11.23 5.27 -3.95
C SER A 18 12.54 4.57 -3.55
N ASN A 19 12.49 3.30 -3.13
CA ASN A 19 13.66 2.50 -2.71
C ASN A 19 14.44 3.08 -1.51
N ILE A 20 13.77 3.90 -0.68
CA ILE A 20 14.35 4.57 0.50
C ILE A 20 14.17 3.71 1.74
N ALA A 21 13.05 2.98 1.84
CA ALA A 21 12.75 2.11 2.97
C ALA A 21 13.72 0.92 3.02
N GLY A 22 14.42 0.77 4.15
CA GLY A 22 15.30 -0.38 4.42
C GLY A 22 14.55 -1.55 5.05
N MET A 23 13.63 -1.25 5.96
CA MET A 23 12.75 -2.22 6.61
C MET A 23 11.37 -1.60 6.78
N ILE A 24 10.33 -2.39 6.54
CA ILE A 24 8.93 -2.07 6.83
C ILE A 24 8.43 -3.01 7.91
N ILE A 25 7.75 -2.44 8.89
CA ILE A 25 7.06 -3.16 9.95
C ILE A 25 5.57 -2.88 9.74
N ILE A 26 4.79 -3.95 9.56
CA ILE A 26 3.36 -3.87 9.28
C ILE A 26 2.58 -4.78 10.21
N SER A 27 1.43 -4.30 10.68
CA SER A 27 0.55 -5.10 11.54
C SER A 27 -0.28 -6.09 10.73
N ASP A 28 -0.49 -7.30 11.26
CA ASP A 28 -1.33 -8.34 10.68
C ASP A 28 -2.83 -7.97 10.62
N ASP A 29 -3.25 -6.99 11.41
CA ASP A 29 -4.62 -6.48 11.50
C ASP A 29 -4.87 -5.19 10.70
N ILE A 30 -3.97 -4.81 9.80
CA ILE A 30 -4.16 -3.62 8.96
C ILE A 30 -5.42 -3.71 8.08
N HIS A 31 -5.86 -4.93 7.73
CA HIS A 31 -7.12 -5.21 7.01
C HIS A 31 -7.38 -4.33 5.77
N MET A 32 -6.33 -3.98 5.03
CA MET A 32 -6.40 -3.18 3.81
C MET A 32 -6.10 -4.03 2.57
N SER A 33 -6.58 -3.58 1.42
CA SER A 33 -6.31 -4.15 0.11
C SER A 33 -6.05 -3.05 -0.91
N ARG A 34 -5.25 -3.36 -1.92
CA ARG A 34 -5.09 -2.56 -3.13
C ARG A 34 -6.09 -3.05 -4.17
N ILE A 35 -6.89 -2.16 -4.73
CA ILE A 35 -7.69 -2.43 -5.93
C ILE A 35 -7.05 -1.67 -7.08
N GLU A 36 -6.88 -2.36 -8.21
CA GLU A 36 -6.37 -1.80 -9.45
C GLU A 36 -7.39 -2.02 -10.56
N LYS A 37 -7.75 -0.95 -11.26
CA LYS A 37 -8.56 -0.99 -12.48
C LYS A 37 -7.70 -0.59 -13.67
N THR A 38 -7.55 -1.52 -14.60
CA THR A 38 -6.73 -1.33 -15.80
C THR A 38 -7.62 -1.31 -17.04
N CYS A 39 -7.62 -0.20 -17.75
CA CYS A 39 -8.37 -0.03 -18.99
C CYS A 39 -7.76 -0.89 -20.10
N LYS A 40 -8.53 -1.78 -20.71
CA LYS A 40 -8.02 -2.68 -21.77
C LYS A 40 -7.77 -1.97 -23.10
N ARG A 41 -8.32 -0.77 -23.28
CA ARG A 41 -8.20 0.02 -24.52
C ARG A 41 -6.98 0.94 -24.54
N CYS A 42 -6.75 1.67 -23.45
CA CYS A 42 -5.70 2.70 -23.39
C CYS A 42 -4.65 2.45 -22.30
N SER A 43 -4.75 1.32 -21.58
CA SER A 43 -3.83 0.93 -20.51
C SER A 43 -3.76 1.91 -19.33
N ASN A 44 -4.71 2.84 -19.20
CA ASN A 44 -4.82 3.68 -18.01
C ASN A 44 -5.08 2.81 -16.77
N VAL A 45 -4.34 3.09 -15.69
CA VAL A 45 -4.44 2.36 -14.43
C VAL A 45 -4.96 3.31 -13.34
N GLU A 46 -6.07 2.93 -12.72
CA GLU A 46 -6.65 3.60 -11.56
C GLU A 46 -6.47 2.68 -10.35
N GLU A 47 -5.66 3.10 -9.36
CA GLU A 47 -5.43 2.32 -8.14
C GLU A 47 -5.95 3.06 -6.89
N GLU A 48 -6.40 2.29 -5.90
CA GLU A 48 -6.70 2.81 -4.58
C GLU A 48 -6.47 1.76 -3.48
N LEU A 49 -6.26 2.24 -2.25
CA LEU A 49 -6.19 1.41 -1.06
C LEU A 49 -7.52 1.51 -0.31
N ILE A 50 -8.08 0.36 0.06
CA ILE A 50 -9.38 0.30 0.71
C ILE A 50 -9.40 -0.80 1.77
N GLU A 51 -10.24 -0.64 2.78
CA GLU A 51 -10.51 -1.69 3.76
C GLU A 51 -11.03 -2.96 3.06
N GLN A 52 -10.51 -4.13 3.48
CA GLN A 52 -10.87 -5.44 2.94
C GLN A 52 -12.39 -5.67 2.91
N GLY A 53 -13.12 -5.23 3.95
CA GLY A 53 -14.58 -5.37 4.04
C GLY A 53 -15.37 -4.61 2.97
N LYS A 54 -14.79 -3.53 2.41
CA LYS A 54 -15.44 -2.68 1.40
C LYS A 54 -15.06 -3.07 -0.03
N ARG A 55 -14.11 -4.00 -0.23
CA ARG A 55 -13.53 -4.30 -1.54
C ARG A 55 -14.54 -4.77 -2.58
N ILE A 56 -15.52 -5.61 -2.21
CA ILE A 56 -16.49 -6.19 -3.14
C ILE A 56 -17.41 -5.11 -3.71
N ALA A 57 -17.96 -4.28 -2.83
CA ALA A 57 -18.80 -3.15 -3.21
C ALA A 57 -18.02 -2.18 -4.11
N ARG A 58 -16.78 -1.86 -3.74
CA ARG A 58 -15.95 -0.93 -4.50
C ARG A 58 -15.56 -1.45 -5.88
N LYS A 59 -15.18 -2.72 -6.01
CA LYS A 59 -14.92 -3.35 -7.33
C LYS A 59 -16.15 -3.25 -8.25
N THR A 60 -17.35 -3.42 -7.69
CA THR A 60 -18.60 -3.30 -8.45
C THR A 60 -18.84 -1.87 -8.94
N GLU A 61 -18.61 -0.89 -8.08
CA GLU A 61 -18.68 0.54 -8.42
C GLU A 61 -17.62 0.95 -9.46
N MET A 62 -16.39 0.46 -9.33
CA MET A 62 -15.33 0.74 -10.30
C MET A 62 -15.66 0.15 -11.67
N LYS A 63 -16.29 -1.04 -11.72
CA LYS A 63 -16.70 -1.71 -12.96
C LYS A 63 -17.81 -0.96 -13.70
N SER A 64 -18.69 -0.26 -12.96
CA SER A 64 -19.77 0.52 -13.56
C SER A 64 -19.34 1.93 -14.01
N LYS A 65 -18.10 2.34 -13.73
CA LYS A 65 -17.54 3.61 -14.20
C LYS A 65 -16.76 3.43 -15.50
N ALA A 66 -16.94 4.37 -16.42
CA ALA A 66 -16.08 4.45 -17.60
C ALA A 66 -14.65 4.86 -17.24
N CYS A 67 -13.68 4.47 -18.06
CA CYS A 67 -12.29 4.91 -17.97
C CYS A 67 -12.22 6.45 -17.98
N SER A 68 -11.47 7.04 -17.04
CA SER A 68 -11.29 8.49 -16.96
C SER A 68 -10.71 9.11 -18.25
N GLU A 69 -9.76 8.42 -18.90
CA GLU A 69 -9.05 8.89 -20.09
C GLU A 69 -9.83 8.70 -21.41
N CYS A 70 -10.25 7.47 -21.72
CA CYS A 70 -10.83 7.15 -23.04
C CYS A 70 -12.33 6.83 -23.02
N LYS A 71 -12.99 6.94 -21.86
CA LYS A 71 -14.44 6.73 -21.66
C LYS A 71 -14.99 5.35 -22.02
N THR A 72 -14.14 4.36 -22.29
CA THR A 72 -14.58 2.97 -22.48
C THR A 72 -15.01 2.32 -21.15
N MET A 73 -15.89 1.33 -21.23
CA MET A 73 -16.28 0.48 -20.09
C MET A 73 -15.39 -0.76 -19.96
N ASP A 74 -14.59 -1.07 -20.99
CA ASP A 74 -13.75 -2.26 -21.02
C ASP A 74 -12.52 -2.10 -20.12
N SER A 75 -12.59 -2.72 -18.95
CA SER A 75 -11.55 -2.67 -17.93
C SER A 75 -11.45 -3.99 -17.20
N GLU A 76 -10.24 -4.30 -16.76
CA GLU A 76 -9.95 -5.38 -15.84
C GLU A 76 -9.80 -4.81 -14.43
N ILE A 77 -10.35 -5.50 -13.43
CA ILE A 77 -10.23 -5.10 -12.04
C ILE A 77 -9.58 -6.24 -11.27
N THR A 78 -8.49 -5.94 -10.60
CA THR A 78 -7.78 -6.87 -9.72
C THR A 78 -7.77 -6.30 -8.30
N ASP A 79 -7.70 -7.19 -7.31
CA ASP A 79 -7.43 -6.81 -5.93
C ASP A 79 -6.32 -7.67 -5.34
N GLN A 80 -5.55 -7.07 -4.45
CA GLN A 80 -4.44 -7.71 -3.77
C GLN A 80 -4.45 -7.31 -2.29
N ASP A 81 -4.10 -8.24 -1.41
CA ASP A 81 -3.85 -7.90 -0.01
C ASP A 81 -2.72 -6.88 0.12
N LEU A 82 -2.85 -5.94 1.07
CA LEU A 82 -1.86 -4.89 1.23
C LEU A 82 -0.48 -5.44 1.64
N ILE A 83 -0.43 -6.45 2.52
CA ILE A 83 0.83 -7.05 2.98
C ILE A 83 1.52 -7.74 1.79
N ASP A 84 0.77 -8.50 0.99
CA ASP A 84 1.29 -9.14 -0.22
C ASP A 84 1.81 -8.12 -1.24
N TYR A 85 1.08 -7.02 -1.44
CA TYR A 85 1.49 -5.95 -2.34
C TYR A 85 2.80 -5.29 -1.88
N ILE A 86 2.92 -5.01 -0.58
CA ILE A 86 4.14 -4.48 0.03
C ILE A 86 5.29 -5.46 -0.14
N ALA A 87 5.06 -6.75 0.13
CA ALA A 87 6.08 -7.80 -0.03
C ALA A 87 6.58 -7.91 -1.47
N LEU A 88 5.70 -7.79 -2.47
CA LEU A 88 6.08 -7.79 -3.89
C LEU A 88 6.97 -6.61 -4.26
N ILE A 89 6.66 -5.40 -3.78
CA ILE A 89 7.50 -4.23 -4.06
C ILE A 89 8.82 -4.35 -3.29
N ALA A 90 8.76 -4.76 -2.03
CA ALA A 90 9.92 -4.93 -1.17
C ALA A 90 10.93 -5.94 -1.74
N ALA A 91 10.45 -7.03 -2.35
CA ALA A 91 11.31 -7.99 -3.06
C ALA A 91 12.06 -7.34 -4.23
N LYS A 92 11.47 -6.36 -4.92
CA LYS A 92 12.11 -5.63 -6.03
C LYS A 92 13.09 -4.57 -5.53
N THR A 93 12.83 -3.95 -4.39
CA THR A 93 13.66 -2.88 -3.81
C THR A 93 14.72 -3.38 -2.84
N GLY A 94 14.67 -4.66 -2.45
CA GLY A 94 15.51 -5.21 -1.37
C GLY A 94 15.16 -4.65 0.01
N THR A 95 13.90 -4.25 0.21
CA THR A 95 13.39 -3.83 1.51
C THR A 95 13.00 -5.06 2.32
N LYS A 96 13.33 -5.10 3.62
CA LYS A 96 12.86 -6.16 4.52
C LYS A 96 11.43 -5.87 4.94
N VAL A 97 10.58 -6.90 5.04
CA VAL A 97 9.20 -6.77 5.54
C VAL A 97 9.04 -7.67 6.75
N GLU A 98 8.66 -7.08 7.87
CA GLU A 98 8.36 -7.77 9.13
C GLU A 98 6.87 -7.58 9.44
N VAL A 99 6.17 -8.69 9.66
CA VAL A 99 4.76 -8.67 10.03
C VAL A 99 4.66 -8.92 11.53
N VAL A 100 4.04 -7.99 12.25
CA VAL A 100 3.86 -8.06 13.71
C VAL A 100 2.40 -8.25 14.06
N SER A 101 2.12 -8.92 15.17
CA SER A 101 0.74 -9.06 15.62
C SER A 101 0.25 -7.78 16.29
N GLY A 102 -0.86 -7.22 15.81
CA GLY A 102 -1.53 -6.05 16.36
C GLY A 102 -2.03 -6.23 17.80
N LYS A 103 -2.03 -7.46 18.31
CA LYS A 103 -2.45 -7.82 19.68
C LYS A 103 -1.34 -7.66 20.74
N THR A 104 -0.09 -7.51 20.31
CA THR A 104 1.05 -7.28 21.23
C THR A 104 1.09 -5.82 21.65
N GLU A 105 1.75 -5.49 22.78
CA GLU A 105 1.90 -4.10 23.23
C GLU A 105 2.48 -3.20 22.13
N HIS A 106 3.54 -3.66 21.46
CA HIS A 106 4.19 -2.92 20.38
C HIS A 106 3.34 -2.88 19.11
N GLY A 107 2.52 -3.91 18.85
CA GLY A 107 1.53 -3.91 17.77
C GLY A 107 0.44 -2.87 17.99
N VAL A 108 -0.08 -2.75 19.21
CA VAL A 108 -1.07 -1.72 19.58
C VAL A 108 -0.48 -0.31 19.42
N MET A 109 0.80 -0.11 19.79
CA MET A 109 1.50 1.14 19.55
C MET A 109 1.64 1.44 18.05
N LEU A 110 1.99 0.44 17.23
CA LEU A 110 2.06 0.58 15.78
C LEU A 110 0.70 0.95 15.17
N GLY A 111 -0.40 0.45 15.74
CA GLY A 111 -1.75 0.82 15.32
C GLY A 111 -2.06 2.31 15.50
N SER A 112 -1.54 2.93 16.55
CA SER A 112 -1.64 4.38 16.75
C SER A 112 -0.86 5.20 15.70
N LEU A 113 0.06 4.56 14.97
CA LEU A 113 0.84 5.13 13.87
C LEU A 113 0.29 4.76 12.48
N GLY A 114 -0.90 4.15 12.42
CA GLY A 114 -1.54 3.74 11.16
C GLY A 114 -1.19 2.32 10.71
N ASN A 115 -0.86 1.42 11.65
CA ASN A 115 -0.56 -0.01 11.44
C ASN A 115 0.67 -0.32 10.58
N ILE A 116 1.46 0.69 10.20
CA ILE A 116 2.63 0.53 9.35
C ILE A 116 3.69 1.59 9.64
N ALA A 117 4.94 1.17 9.69
CA ALA A 117 6.10 2.02 9.86
C ALA A 117 7.27 1.53 8.99
N ALA A 118 8.22 2.41 8.74
CA ALA A 118 9.44 2.11 8.00
C ALA A 118 10.67 2.67 8.70
N ILE A 119 11.74 1.87 8.66
CA ILE A 119 13.10 2.31 8.94
C ILE A 119 13.77 2.59 7.59
N LEU A 120 14.19 3.82 7.38
CA LEU A 120 14.76 4.31 6.14
C LEU A 120 16.27 4.04 6.08
N ARG A 121 16.79 3.80 4.88
CA ARG A 121 18.23 3.62 4.62
C ARG A 121 19.00 4.93 4.81
N TYR A 122 18.37 6.05 4.48
CA TYR A 122 18.89 7.40 4.63
C TYR A 122 17.73 8.39 4.85
N ASN A 123 18.03 9.60 5.32
CA ASN A 123 17.03 10.62 5.57
C ASN A 123 16.80 11.44 4.28
N PRO A 124 15.63 11.37 3.65
CA PRO A 124 15.35 12.09 2.40
C PRO A 124 15.29 13.62 2.57
N ASN A 125 15.15 14.11 3.81
CA ASN A 125 15.07 15.53 4.15
C ASN A 125 16.43 16.14 4.56
N ARG A 126 17.51 15.36 4.53
CA ARG A 126 18.87 15.89 4.70
C ARG A 126 19.50 16.07 3.33
N ALA A 127 19.68 17.34 2.94
CA ALA A 127 20.54 17.75 1.84
C ALA A 127 22.02 17.51 2.17
#